data_AF-A0A9N8GXS4-F1
#
_entry.id   AF-A0A9N8GXS4-F1
#
_cell.length_a   1.000
_cell.length_b   1.000
_cell.length_c   1.000
_cell.angle_alpha   90.00
_cell.angle_beta   90.00
_cell.angle_gamma   90.00
#
_symmetry.space_group_name_H-M   'P 1'
#
loop_
_entity.id
_entity.type
_entity.pdbx_description
1 polymer ?
#
loop_
_entity_poly.entity_id
_entity_poly.type
_entity_poly.pdbx_seq_one_letter_code
_entity_poly.pdbx_strand_id
1 'polypeptide(L)'
;MRILLRRKNSSDSHILALISYVSLCLGVIFYYFEGVHQLFFTIIKYGSFNAPISFAYHHALSFGLLAYVIALAPVYYYYLKTRINLAYRVLLYFLIPSIISFVFWYFYIYLRYSPSTFIISSSEYETFKYILIISYLQGLSILMTIASVTSDITLNLLRLIVHLAKK
;
A
#
# COMPACT_ATOMS: atom_id res chain seq x y z
N MET A 1 16.87 -37.50 7.28
CA MET A 1 15.67 -36.86 7.88
C MET A 1 15.77 -35.34 8.02
N ARG A 2 16.83 -34.75 8.62
CA ARG A 2 17.02 -33.28 8.71
C ARG A 2 17.03 -32.53 7.37
N ILE A 3 17.61 -33.11 6.32
CA ILE A 3 17.69 -32.47 4.98
C ILE A 3 16.30 -32.38 4.33
N LEU A 4 15.45 -33.39 4.49
CA LEU A 4 14.08 -33.41 3.95
C LEU A 4 13.16 -32.40 4.68
N LEU A 5 13.29 -32.28 6.00
CA LEU A 5 12.58 -31.26 6.78
C LEU A 5 13.02 -29.84 6.41
N ARG A 6 14.33 -29.62 6.18
CA ARG A 6 14.86 -28.31 5.76
C ARG A 6 14.41 -27.93 4.35
N ARG A 7 14.29 -28.89 3.42
CA ARG A 7 13.79 -28.67 2.06
C ARG A 7 12.30 -28.32 2.04
N LYS A 8 11.49 -28.98 2.88
CA LYS A 8 10.05 -28.69 3.03
C LYS A 8 9.81 -27.28 3.59
N ASN A 9 10.51 -26.88 4.66
CA ASN A 9 10.42 -25.54 5.23
C ASN A 9 10.89 -24.43 4.25
N SER A 10 11.91 -24.71 3.44
CA SER A 10 12.39 -23.76 2.41
C SER A 10 11.38 -23.56 1.28
N SER A 11 10.63 -24.58 0.90
CA SER A 11 9.61 -24.49 -0.16
C SER A 11 8.40 -23.71 0.33
N ASP A 12 7.94 -23.98 1.56
CA ASP A 12 6.76 -23.32 2.11
C ASP A 12 6.99 -21.83 2.39
N SER A 13 8.19 -21.44 2.82
CA SER A 13 8.58 -20.04 3.02
C SER A 13 8.65 -19.25 1.71
N HIS A 14 9.19 -19.86 0.64
CA HIS A 14 9.20 -19.23 -0.68
C HIS A 14 7.78 -18.95 -1.19
N ILE A 15 6.87 -19.90 -1.02
CA ILE A 15 5.46 -19.72 -1.41
C ILE A 15 4.80 -18.62 -0.59
N LEU A 16 5.07 -18.53 0.72
CA LEU A 16 4.53 -17.45 1.57
C LEU A 16 5.03 -16.07 1.14
N ALA A 17 6.30 -15.96 0.78
CA ALA A 17 6.88 -14.71 0.29
C ALA A 17 6.28 -14.34 -1.07
N LEU A 18 6.10 -15.30 -1.97
CA LEU A 18 5.46 -15.07 -3.26
C LEU A 18 4.00 -14.62 -3.11
N ILE A 19 3.21 -15.30 -2.28
CA ILE A 19 1.83 -14.90 -1.97
C ILE A 19 1.82 -13.47 -1.46
N SER A 20 2.72 -13.15 -0.53
CA SER A 20 2.79 -11.82 0.05
C SER A 20 3.11 -10.73 -0.98
N TYR A 21 4.03 -11.01 -1.90
CA TYR A 21 4.36 -10.10 -2.99
C TYR A 21 3.20 -9.92 -3.97
N VAL A 22 2.54 -11.01 -4.39
CA VAL A 22 1.37 -10.97 -5.28
C VAL A 22 0.23 -10.16 -4.65
N SER A 23 -0.02 -10.37 -3.36
CA SER A 23 -1.03 -9.60 -2.62
C SER A 23 -0.73 -8.11 -2.58
N LEU A 24 0.54 -7.73 -2.40
CA LEU A 24 0.97 -6.34 -2.48
C LEU A 24 0.74 -5.74 -3.87
N CYS A 25 1.07 -6.49 -4.94
CA CYS A 25 0.79 -6.07 -6.32
C CYS A 25 -0.71 -5.83 -6.54
N LEU A 26 -1.56 -6.76 -6.06
CA LEU A 26 -3.01 -6.61 -6.11
C LEU A 26 -3.45 -5.36 -5.35
N GLY A 27 -2.88 -5.09 -4.17
CA GLY A 27 -3.14 -3.86 -3.43
C GLY A 27 -2.89 -2.58 -4.24
N VAL A 28 -1.77 -2.50 -4.96
CA VAL A 28 -1.45 -1.35 -5.82
C VAL A 28 -2.39 -1.26 -7.03
N ILE A 29 -2.77 -2.39 -7.62
CA ILE A 29 -3.74 -2.42 -8.72
C ILE A 29 -5.11 -1.90 -8.25
N PHE A 30 -5.59 -2.36 -7.09
CA PHE A 30 -6.84 -1.88 -6.50
C PHE A 30 -6.77 -0.39 -6.15
N TYR A 31 -5.62 0.07 -5.63
CA TYR A 31 -5.40 1.49 -5.41
C TYR A 31 -5.50 2.29 -6.72
N TYR A 32 -4.90 1.81 -7.80
CA TYR A 32 -4.97 2.44 -9.11
C TYR A 32 -6.41 2.51 -9.62
N PHE A 33 -7.16 1.41 -9.50
CA PHE A 33 -8.58 1.38 -9.89
C PHE A 33 -9.43 2.34 -9.06
N GLU A 34 -9.18 2.45 -7.76
CA GLU A 34 -9.88 3.44 -6.93
C GLU A 34 -9.50 4.87 -7.33
N GLY A 35 -8.21 5.14 -7.57
CA GLY A 35 -7.76 6.44 -8.07
C GLY A 35 -8.52 6.82 -9.33
N VAL A 36 -8.59 5.90 -10.30
CA VAL A 36 -9.41 6.06 -11.51
C VAL A 36 -10.89 6.29 -11.16
N HIS A 37 -11.48 5.48 -10.28
CA HIS A 37 -12.87 5.63 -9.87
C HIS A 37 -13.16 7.01 -9.24
N GLN A 38 -12.31 7.50 -8.32
CA GLN A 38 -12.46 8.83 -7.74
C GLN A 38 -12.32 9.96 -8.78
N LEU A 39 -11.40 9.79 -9.72
CA LEU A 39 -11.23 10.73 -10.83
C LEU A 39 -12.52 10.83 -11.65
N PHE A 40 -13.12 9.70 -12.02
CA PHE A 40 -14.32 9.66 -12.87
C PHE A 40 -15.62 10.03 -12.14
N PHE A 41 -15.79 9.64 -10.87
CA PHE A 41 -17.08 9.77 -10.18
C PHE A 41 -17.17 10.92 -9.17
N THR A 42 -16.03 11.42 -8.66
CA THR A 42 -16.02 12.49 -7.64
C THR A 42 -15.39 13.79 -8.13
N ILE A 43 -14.29 13.73 -8.91
CA ILE A 43 -13.54 14.92 -9.35
C ILE A 43 -14.08 15.51 -10.66
N ILE A 44 -14.60 14.67 -11.59
CA ILE A 44 -15.26 15.11 -12.83
C ILE A 44 -16.68 15.67 -12.60
N LYS A 45 -17.19 15.71 -11.35
CA LYS A 45 -18.25 16.66 -11.01
C LYS A 45 -17.68 18.08 -11.10
N TYR A 46 -17.75 18.63 -12.31
CA TYR A 46 -17.43 20.01 -12.69
C TYR A 46 -17.73 20.99 -11.55
N GLY A 47 -16.70 21.57 -10.93
CA GLY A 47 -16.85 22.69 -9.98
C GLY A 47 -15.99 22.68 -8.72
N SER A 48 -15.25 21.61 -8.40
CA SER A 48 -14.31 21.64 -7.27
C SER A 48 -13.02 22.39 -7.65
N PHE A 49 -12.79 23.57 -7.08
CA PHE A 49 -11.59 24.41 -7.28
C PHE A 49 -10.26 23.68 -7.03
N ASN A 50 -10.27 22.54 -6.33
CA ASN A 50 -9.09 21.78 -5.93
C ASN A 50 -8.84 20.51 -6.78
N ALA A 51 -9.72 20.23 -7.76
CA ALA A 51 -9.64 19.09 -8.67
C ALA A 51 -8.26 18.86 -9.34
N PRO A 52 -7.59 19.87 -9.95
CA PRO A 52 -6.33 19.63 -10.67
C PRO A 52 -5.17 19.24 -9.75
N ILE A 53 -5.15 19.77 -8.53
CA ILE A 53 -4.09 19.46 -7.56
C ILE A 53 -4.31 18.05 -7.00
N SER A 54 -5.55 17.69 -6.65
CA SER A 54 -5.87 16.31 -6.24
C SER A 54 -5.58 15.30 -7.34
N PHE A 55 -5.90 15.62 -8.60
CA PHE A 55 -5.55 14.78 -9.75
C PHE A 55 -4.04 14.55 -9.84
N ALA A 56 -3.25 15.63 -9.81
CA ALA A 56 -1.79 15.54 -9.88
C ALA A 56 -1.21 14.72 -8.72
N TYR A 57 -1.78 14.86 -7.51
CA TYR A 57 -1.41 14.07 -6.34
C TYR A 57 -1.68 12.57 -6.54
N HIS A 58 -2.91 12.18 -6.87
CA HIS A 58 -3.25 10.75 -7.05
C HIS A 58 -2.48 10.12 -8.21
N HIS A 59 -2.31 10.84 -9.31
CA HIS A 59 -1.51 10.39 -10.45
C HIS A 59 -0.05 10.13 -10.04
N ALA A 60 0.58 11.08 -9.35
CA ALA A 60 1.96 10.95 -8.88
C ALA A 60 2.11 9.82 -7.84
N LEU A 61 1.16 9.71 -6.90
CA LEU A 61 1.16 8.67 -5.88
C LEU A 61 1.00 7.26 -6.48
N SER A 62 0.15 7.09 -7.51
CA SER A 62 0.05 5.81 -8.24
C SER A 62 1.38 5.38 -8.86
N PHE A 63 2.11 6.31 -9.49
CA PHE A 63 3.46 6.03 -10.02
C PHE A 63 4.45 5.71 -8.90
N GLY A 64 4.40 6.43 -7.78
CA GLY A 64 5.23 6.16 -6.61
C GLY A 64 5.00 4.76 -6.02
N LEU A 65 3.74 4.35 -5.89
CA LEU A 65 3.39 3.01 -5.40
C LEU A 65 3.76 1.91 -6.39
N LEU A 66 3.63 2.14 -7.70
CA LEU A 66 4.10 1.21 -8.72
C LEU A 66 5.62 1.03 -8.66
N ALA A 67 6.37 2.15 -8.61
CA ALA A 67 7.82 2.13 -8.47
C ALA A 67 8.25 1.41 -7.18
N TYR A 68 7.52 1.61 -6.08
CA TYR A 68 7.72 0.89 -4.83
C TYR A 68 7.63 -0.63 -5.03
N VAL A 69 6.57 -1.16 -5.66
CA VAL A 69 6.42 -2.61 -5.87
C VAL A 69 7.53 -3.16 -6.77
N ILE A 70 7.87 -2.45 -7.84
CA ILE A 70 8.95 -2.85 -8.77
C ILE A 70 10.30 -2.91 -8.03
N ALA A 71 10.62 -1.89 -7.23
CA ALA A 71 11.84 -1.85 -6.43
C ALA A 71 11.87 -2.94 -5.34
N LEU A 72 10.70 -3.38 -4.87
CA LEU A 72 10.57 -4.42 -3.87
C LEU A 72 10.79 -5.84 -4.43
N ALA A 73 10.63 -6.04 -5.75
CA ALA A 73 10.83 -7.34 -6.40
C ALA A 73 12.19 -7.99 -6.08
N PRO A 74 13.34 -7.32 -6.23
CA PRO A 74 14.63 -7.90 -5.83
C PRO A 74 14.72 -8.15 -4.32
N VAL A 75 14.13 -7.29 -3.48
CA VAL A 75 14.13 -7.46 -2.02
C VAL A 75 13.37 -8.72 -1.61
N TYR A 76 12.25 -9.00 -2.28
CA TYR A 76 11.50 -10.25 -2.09
C TYR A 76 12.31 -11.47 -2.52
N TYR A 77 12.97 -11.39 -3.67
CA TYR A 77 13.74 -12.50 -4.22
C TYR A 77 14.97 -12.84 -3.36
N TYR A 78 15.76 -11.83 -2.96
CA TYR A 78 17.03 -12.03 -2.28
C TYR A 78 16.93 -12.10 -0.75
N TYR A 79 15.99 -11.37 -0.12
CA TYR A 79 15.97 -11.22 1.34
C TYR A 79 14.71 -11.80 2.00
N LEU A 80 13.51 -11.41 1.55
CA LEU A 80 12.27 -11.76 2.27
C LEU A 80 11.79 -13.19 2.03
N LYS A 81 12.34 -13.88 1.01
CA LYS A 81 12.07 -15.28 0.66
C LYS A 81 12.03 -16.25 1.84
N THR A 82 12.83 -16.01 2.89
CA THR A 82 12.91 -16.91 4.06
C THR A 82 12.48 -16.27 5.38
N ARG A 83 12.14 -14.97 5.37
CA ARG A 83 11.93 -14.18 6.59
C ARG A 83 10.55 -13.54 6.70
N ILE A 84 9.70 -13.70 5.70
CA ILE A 84 8.37 -13.09 5.69
C ILE A 84 7.58 -13.53 6.94
N ASN A 85 7.23 -12.56 7.79
CA ASN A 85 6.43 -12.75 8.99
C ASN A 85 5.38 -11.63 9.07
N LEU A 86 4.55 -11.64 10.12
CA LEU A 86 3.52 -10.62 10.30
C LEU A 86 4.09 -9.20 10.34
N ALA A 87 5.22 -9.00 11.03
CA ALA A 87 5.85 -7.68 11.14
C ALA A 87 6.31 -7.14 9.77
N TYR A 88 6.92 -7.98 8.92
CA TYR A 88 7.24 -7.60 7.55
C TYR A 88 5.99 -7.29 6.73
N ARG A 89 4.90 -8.04 6.91
CA ARG A 89 3.65 -7.75 6.19
C ARG A 89 3.04 -6.42 6.63
N VAL A 90 3.04 -6.10 7.93
CA VAL A 90 2.62 -4.78 8.43
C VAL A 90 3.51 -3.67 7.85
N LEU A 91 4.82 -3.88 7.84
CA LEU A 91 5.76 -2.92 7.27
C LEU A 91 5.47 -2.66 5.78
N LEU A 92 5.28 -3.73 4.99
CA LEU A 92 5.18 -3.65 3.53
C LEU A 92 3.78 -3.26 3.04
N TYR A 93 2.72 -3.71 3.71
CA TYR A 93 1.35 -3.46 3.27
C TYR A 93 0.82 -2.12 3.79
N PHE A 94 1.30 -1.67 4.94
CA PHE A 94 0.76 -0.50 5.62
C PHE A 94 1.81 0.60 5.81
N LEU A 95 2.91 0.32 6.52
CA LEU A 95 3.82 1.38 6.97
C LEU A 95 4.52 2.10 5.81
N ILE A 96 5.17 1.35 4.91
CA ILE A 96 5.90 1.94 3.78
C ILE A 96 4.94 2.67 2.81
N PRO A 97 3.81 2.07 2.37
CA PRO A 97 2.83 2.78 1.54
C PRO A 97 2.28 4.06 2.18
N SER A 98 2.06 4.05 3.50
CA SER A 98 1.60 5.24 4.23
C SER A 98 2.64 6.35 4.25
N ILE A 99 3.92 6.02 4.43
CA ILE A 99 5.02 6.98 4.36
C ILE A 99 5.12 7.57 2.96
N ILE A 100 5.03 6.74 1.91
CA ILE A 100 5.01 7.22 0.52
C ILE A 100 3.85 8.20 0.31
N SER A 101 2.63 7.81 0.71
CA SER A 101 1.44 8.66 0.63
C SER A 101 1.65 10.02 1.31
N PHE A 102 2.17 10.02 2.54
CA PHE A 102 2.49 11.24 3.30
C PHE A 102 3.49 12.13 2.57
N VAL A 103 4.58 11.56 2.06
CA VAL A 103 5.63 12.30 1.32
C VAL A 103 5.03 12.96 0.08
N PHE A 104 4.25 12.23 -0.71
CA PHE A 104 3.60 12.80 -1.90
C PHE A 104 2.57 13.87 -1.52
N TRP A 105 1.80 13.66 -0.45
CA TRP A 105 0.83 14.65 0.01
C TRP A 105 1.53 15.95 0.43
N TYR A 106 2.66 15.86 1.13
CA TYR A 106 3.44 17.02 1.50
C TYR A 106 3.90 17.83 0.27
N PHE A 107 4.49 17.17 -0.72
CA PHE A 107 5.01 17.87 -1.91
C PHE A 107 3.93 18.37 -2.88
N TYR A 108 2.82 17.64 -3.04
CA TYR A 108 1.78 17.97 -4.02
C TYR A 108 0.60 18.75 -3.45
N ILE A 109 0.31 18.62 -2.16
CA ILE A 109 -0.81 19.31 -1.49
C ILE A 109 -0.25 20.41 -0.60
N TYR A 110 0.49 20.07 0.45
CA TYR A 110 0.88 21.02 1.50
C TYR A 110 1.69 22.21 0.96
N LEU A 111 2.72 21.97 0.16
CA LEU A 111 3.56 23.04 -0.41
C LEU A 111 2.84 23.87 -1.49
N ARG A 112 1.75 23.35 -2.09
CA ARG A 112 1.03 24.04 -3.17
C ARG A 112 -0.13 24.90 -2.68
N TYR A 113 -0.69 24.60 -1.50
CA TYR A 113 -1.74 25.40 -0.87
C TYR A 113 -1.16 26.37 0.16
N SER A 114 -1.85 27.49 0.37
CA SER A 114 -1.50 28.42 1.45
C SER A 114 -1.66 27.71 2.81
N PRO A 115 -0.78 27.95 3.80
CA PRO A 115 -0.96 27.46 5.16
C PRO A 115 -2.36 27.79 5.73
N SER A 116 -2.92 28.95 5.35
CA SER A 116 -4.27 29.38 5.77
C SER A 116 -5.42 28.50 5.27
N THR A 117 -5.17 27.60 4.31
CA THR A 117 -6.15 26.63 3.80
C THR A 117 -6.33 25.43 4.75
N PHE A 118 -5.36 25.19 5.63
CA PHE A 118 -5.40 24.09 6.59
C PHE A 118 -5.93 24.57 7.94
N ILE A 119 -6.64 23.70 8.65
CA ILE A 119 -7.02 23.94 10.05
C ILE A 119 -5.75 23.79 10.88
N ILE A 120 -4.96 24.86 10.95
CA ILE A 120 -3.73 24.94 11.72
C ILE A 120 -4.12 25.32 13.15
N SER A 121 -3.83 24.43 14.10
CA SER A 121 -3.99 24.76 15.52
C SER A 121 -2.77 25.56 16.00
N SER A 122 -2.89 26.25 17.13
CA SER A 122 -1.74 26.91 17.78
C SER A 122 -0.65 25.94 18.25
N SER A 123 -0.95 24.64 18.34
CA SER A 123 0.00 23.58 18.65
C SER A 123 0.57 22.97 17.35
N GLU A 124 1.90 22.96 17.25
CA GLU A 124 2.64 22.29 16.18
C GLU A 124 2.35 20.78 16.14
N TYR A 125 2.18 20.16 17.30
CA TYR A 125 1.89 18.72 17.43
C TYR A 125 0.52 18.35 16.84
N GLU A 126 -0.52 19.11 17.17
CA GLU A 126 -1.87 18.86 16.64
C GLU A 126 -1.94 19.13 15.14
N THR A 127 -1.20 20.11 14.65
CA THR A 127 -1.08 20.40 13.21
C THR A 127 -0.39 19.26 12.47
N PHE A 128 0.71 18.73 13.02
CA PHE A 128 1.39 17.56 12.46
C PHE A 128 0.49 16.32 12.43
N LYS A 129 -0.22 16.05 13.53
CA LYS A 129 -1.17 14.93 13.63
C LYS A 129 -2.29 15.05 12.59
N TYR A 130 -2.86 16.24 12.43
CA TYR A 130 -3.90 16.51 11.43
C TYR A 130 -3.40 16.24 10.02
N ILE A 131 -2.23 16.77 9.67
CA ILE A 131 -1.59 16.56 8.36
C ILE A 131 -1.36 15.07 8.10
N LEU A 132 -0.86 14.34 9.08
CA LEU A 132 -0.63 12.90 8.95
C LEU A 132 -1.93 12.13 8.70
N ILE A 133 -3.00 12.41 9.45
CA ILE A 133 -4.30 11.75 9.28
C ILE A 133 -4.94 12.09 7.93
N ILE A 134 -4.95 13.38 7.55
CA ILE A 134 -5.53 13.85 6.28
C ILE A 134 -4.76 13.26 5.10
N SER A 135 -3.42 13.24 5.14
CA SER A 135 -2.62 12.68 4.06
C SER A 135 -2.92 11.19 3.83
N TYR A 136 -3.12 10.45 4.92
CA TYR A 136 -3.48 9.03 4.86
C TYR A 136 -4.91 8.80 4.32
N LEU A 137 -5.88 9.61 4.78
CA LEU A 137 -7.28 9.52 4.33
C LEU A 137 -7.46 9.99 2.89
N GLN A 138 -6.93 11.17 2.54
CA GLN A 138 -6.99 11.73 1.19
C GLN A 138 -6.13 10.90 0.23
N GLY A 139 -5.02 10.36 0.69
CA GLY A 139 -4.19 9.45 -0.09
C GLY A 139 -4.81 8.10 -0.36
N LEU A 140 -5.85 7.70 0.38
CA LEU A 140 -6.51 6.38 0.28
C LEU A 140 -5.55 5.18 0.32
N SER A 141 -4.35 5.34 0.89
CA SER A 141 -3.39 4.24 1.07
C SER A 141 -3.94 3.11 1.94
N ILE A 142 -4.99 3.39 2.73
CA ILE A 142 -5.75 2.39 3.46
C ILE A 142 -6.38 1.32 2.55
N LEU A 143 -6.83 1.70 1.35
CA LEU A 143 -7.48 0.77 0.43
C LEU A 143 -6.48 -0.22 -0.14
N MET A 144 -5.26 0.24 -0.45
CA MET A 144 -4.15 -0.65 -0.78
C MET A 144 -3.88 -1.65 0.35
N THR A 145 -3.86 -1.17 1.60
CA THR A 145 -3.62 -2.02 2.78
C THR A 145 -4.70 -3.10 2.90
N ILE A 146 -5.97 -2.70 2.83
CA ILE A 146 -7.11 -3.62 2.92
C ILE A 146 -7.05 -4.65 1.80
N ALA A 147 -6.89 -4.21 0.55
CA ALA A 147 -6.83 -5.10 -0.61
C ALA A 147 -5.63 -6.08 -0.55
N SER A 148 -4.48 -5.63 -0.05
CA SER A 148 -3.30 -6.48 0.14
C SER A 148 -3.55 -7.54 1.21
N VAL A 149 -4.10 -7.15 2.36
CA VAL A 149 -4.38 -8.06 3.48
C VAL A 149 -5.45 -9.08 3.09
N THR A 150 -6.55 -8.65 2.47
CA THR A 150 -7.62 -9.57 2.04
C THR A 150 -7.09 -10.56 1.01
N SER A 151 -6.36 -10.08 -0.01
CA SER A 151 -5.75 -10.96 -1.01
C SER A 151 -4.78 -11.97 -0.39
N ASP A 152 -3.95 -11.54 0.56
CA ASP A 152 -3.01 -12.42 1.26
C ASP A 152 -3.73 -13.52 2.07
N ILE A 153 -4.79 -13.15 2.80
CA ILE A 153 -5.62 -14.11 3.53
C ILE A 153 -6.26 -15.10 2.55
N THR A 154 -6.90 -14.62 1.49
CA THR A 154 -7.60 -15.45 0.50
C THR A 154 -6.66 -16.43 -0.19
N LEU A 155 -5.47 -15.99 -0.63
CA LEU A 155 -4.49 -16.86 -1.27
C LEU A 155 -3.91 -17.90 -0.31
N ASN A 156 -3.68 -17.54 0.95
CA ASN A 156 -3.24 -18.50 1.97
C ASN A 156 -4.32 -19.52 2.31
N LEU A 157 -5.59 -19.12 2.38
CA LEU A 157 -6.72 -20.03 2.55
C LEU A 157 -6.86 -20.99 1.36
N LEU A 158 -6.78 -20.49 0.13
CA LEU A 158 -6.85 -21.31 -1.07
C LEU A 158 -5.74 -22.35 -1.12
N ARG A 159 -4.50 -21.95 -0.77
CA ARG A 159 -3.38 -22.88 -0.62
C ARG A 159 -3.67 -23.96 0.42
N LEU A 160 -4.23 -23.60 1.57
CA LEU A 160 -4.56 -24.56 2.63
C LEU A 160 -5.61 -25.58 2.16
N ILE A 161 -6.67 -25.12 1.49
CA ILE A 161 -7.73 -25.98 0.95
C ILE A 161 -7.15 -26.97 -0.07
N VAL A 162 -6.34 -26.49 -1.02
CA VAL A 162 -5.69 -27.36 -2.02
C VAL A 162 -4.75 -28.38 -1.37
N HIS A 163 -4.06 -27.99 -0.29
CA HIS A 163 -3.19 -28.92 0.43
C HIS A 163 -4.00 -30.01 1.16
N LEU A 164 -5.12 -29.65 1.77
CA LEU A 164 -6.02 -30.60 2.45
C LEU A 164 -6.70 -31.54 1.47
N ALA A 165 -7.13 -31.05 0.29
CA ALA A 165 -7.78 -31.86 -0.73
C ALA A 165 -6.85 -32.87 -1.44
N LYS A 166 -5.53 -32.68 -1.34
CA LYS A 166 -4.52 -33.58 -1.90
C LYS A 166 -3.99 -34.62 -0.90
N LYS A 167 -4.42 -34.55 0.36
CA LYS A 167 -4.12 -35.54 1.40
C LYS A 167 -5.22 -36.59 1.46
#